data_AF-A0A352WBC9-F1
#
_entry.id   AF-A0A352WBC9-F1
#
_cell.length_a   1.000
_cell.length_b   1.000
_cell.length_c   1.000
_cell.angle_alpha   90.00
_cell.angle_beta   90.00
_cell.angle_gamma   90.00
#
_symmetry.space_group_name_H-M   'P 1'
#
loop_
_entity.id
_entity.type
_entity.pdbx_description
1 polymer ?
#
loop_
_entity_poly.entity_id
_entity_poly.type
_entity_poly.pdbx_seq_one_letter_code
_entity_poly.pdbx_strand_id
1 'polypeptide(L)'
;MTEFSHNRAELLAPAGSLDAFEAAIANGADAIYLGGSRFNARASAANFDDDSLTAAVRRAHLFGKKVYVTVNILMGQDELNAGLDYLAFLDDIGVDAVIIQDFGLMKLAHSHFPNLPLHGSTQMTIYNHWGAGFLRAAGAERVVLAREVSLAEAAEIRLRSGLEIEIFVHGALCFSYSGQCLLSSMIGGRSGNRGRCAQPCRMEYSLVDTGGE
;
A
#
# COMPACT_ATOMS: atom_id res chain seq x y z
N MET A 1 -5.22 -23.36 31.71
CA MET A 1 -5.19 -22.00 31.14
C MET A 1 -4.03 -21.96 30.17
N THR A 2 -4.29 -22.21 28.90
CA THR A 2 -3.28 -22.16 27.84
C THR A 2 -2.82 -20.72 27.68
N GLU A 3 -1.55 -20.46 27.99
CA GLU A 3 -0.89 -19.19 27.71
C GLU A 3 -0.94 -18.94 26.20
N PHE A 4 -1.79 -18.01 25.78
CA PHE A 4 -1.65 -17.41 24.45
C PHE A 4 -0.35 -16.62 24.46
N SER A 5 0.69 -17.13 23.80
CA SER A 5 1.84 -16.34 23.40
C SER A 5 1.33 -15.14 22.59
N HIS A 6 1.33 -13.95 23.19
CA HIS A 6 0.83 -12.73 22.58
C HIS A 6 1.86 -12.21 21.56
N ASN A 7 1.99 -12.88 20.41
CA ASN A 7 2.43 -12.17 19.20
C ASN A 7 1.27 -11.27 18.78
N ARG A 8 1.18 -10.10 19.44
CA ARG A 8 0.14 -9.10 19.17
C ARG A 8 0.27 -8.66 17.72
N ALA A 9 -0.81 -8.81 16.95
CA ALA A 9 -0.87 -8.29 15.59
C ALA A 9 -0.71 -6.77 15.59
N GLU A 10 0.07 -6.23 14.66
CA GLU A 10 0.22 -4.79 14.46
C GLU A 10 -1.05 -4.22 13.82
N LEU A 11 -1.69 -3.25 14.48
CA LEU A 11 -2.82 -2.53 13.90
C LEU A 11 -2.32 -1.34 13.09
N LEU A 12 -2.42 -1.44 11.77
CA LEU A 12 -2.07 -0.39 10.83
C LEU A 12 -3.31 0.41 10.41
N ALA A 13 -3.31 1.73 10.66
CA ALA A 13 -4.42 2.62 10.30
C ALA A 13 -4.10 3.50 9.06
N PRO A 14 -5.06 3.69 8.12
CA PRO A 14 -4.92 4.66 7.04
C PRO A 14 -5.07 6.11 7.52
N ALA A 15 -4.21 7.01 7.04
CA ALA A 15 -4.38 8.45 7.17
C ALA A 15 -4.29 9.16 5.81
N GLY A 16 -5.43 9.66 5.32
CA GLY A 16 -5.51 10.47 4.09
C GLY A 16 -5.51 11.99 4.33
N SER A 17 -5.48 12.41 5.60
CA SER A 17 -5.47 13.79 6.06
C SER A 17 -4.79 13.86 7.43
N LEU A 18 -4.43 15.08 7.87
CA LEU A 18 -3.86 15.30 9.20
C LEU A 18 -4.84 14.90 10.31
N ASP A 19 -6.13 15.22 10.19
CA ASP A 19 -7.14 14.82 11.19
C ASP A 19 -7.22 13.29 11.36
N ALA A 20 -7.16 12.55 10.25
CA ALA A 20 -7.15 11.09 10.30
C ALA A 20 -5.87 10.54 10.92
N PHE A 21 -4.73 11.20 10.67
CA PHE A 21 -3.45 10.87 11.29
C PHE A 21 -3.47 11.08 12.80
N GLU A 22 -3.95 12.24 13.27
CA GLU A 22 -4.10 12.53 14.70
C GLU A 22 -5.06 11.55 15.38
N ALA A 23 -6.17 11.22 14.72
CA ALA A 23 -7.11 10.23 15.21
C ALA A 23 -6.46 8.84 15.34
N ALA A 24 -5.64 8.43 14.37
CA ALA A 24 -4.94 7.15 14.43
C ALA A 24 -3.94 7.06 15.60
N ILE A 25 -3.17 8.14 15.84
CA ILE A 25 -2.27 8.24 17.01
C ILE A 25 -3.07 8.12 18.31
N ALA A 26 -4.15 8.89 18.44
CA ALA A 26 -4.93 8.97 19.68
C ALA A 26 -5.70 7.69 20.02
N ASN A 27 -6.07 6.88 19.02
CA ASN A 27 -6.96 5.71 19.20
C ASN A 27 -6.24 4.36 19.16
N GLY A 28 -4.91 4.35 19.34
CA GLY A 28 -4.18 3.11 19.64
C GLY A 28 -3.78 2.28 18.43
N ALA A 29 -3.71 2.87 17.22
CA ALA A 29 -3.00 2.24 16.11
C ALA A 29 -1.53 1.98 16.51
N ASP A 30 -0.93 0.88 16.06
CA ASP A 30 0.48 0.57 16.29
C ASP A 30 1.36 1.22 15.20
N ALA A 31 0.81 1.31 13.99
CA ALA A 31 1.42 1.96 12.83
C ALA A 31 0.38 2.74 12.03
N ILE A 32 0.84 3.70 11.22
CA ILE A 32 -0.01 4.54 10.38
C ILE A 32 0.54 4.51 8.96
N TYR A 33 -0.30 4.24 7.96
CA TYR A 33 0.09 4.43 6.56
C TYR A 33 -0.57 5.64 5.94
N LEU A 34 0.18 6.34 5.10
CA LEU A 34 -0.26 7.56 4.44
C LEU A 34 0.39 7.73 3.07
N GLY A 35 -0.11 8.67 2.29
CA GLY A 35 0.44 9.06 1.00
C GLY A 35 1.03 10.46 1.05
N GLY A 36 2.19 10.63 0.41
CA GLY A 36 2.68 11.97 0.08
C GLY A 36 1.93 12.57 -1.10
N SER A 37 2.31 13.76 -1.54
CA SER A 37 1.71 14.45 -2.69
C SER A 37 1.98 13.76 -4.04
N ARG A 38 2.88 12.77 -4.07
CA ARG A 38 3.38 12.10 -5.27
C ARG A 38 3.30 10.58 -5.14
N PHE A 39 3.27 9.88 -6.28
CA PHE A 39 3.46 8.42 -6.41
C PHE A 39 2.57 7.48 -5.56
N ASN A 40 1.41 7.94 -5.10
CA ASN A 40 0.48 7.14 -4.31
C ASN A 40 -0.82 6.82 -5.08
N ALA A 41 -1.46 5.71 -4.73
CA ALA A 41 -2.69 5.25 -5.36
C ALA A 41 -3.98 5.96 -4.87
N ARG A 42 -3.86 7.12 -4.21
CA ARG A 42 -4.97 7.98 -3.78
C ARG A 42 -4.66 9.45 -4.07
N ALA A 43 -4.35 9.75 -5.34
CA ALA A 43 -3.94 11.08 -5.78
C ALA A 43 -4.97 12.19 -5.47
N SER A 44 -6.25 11.85 -5.33
CA SER A 44 -7.31 12.82 -4.97
C SER A 44 -7.48 13.07 -3.47
N ALA A 45 -6.77 12.35 -2.60
CA ALA A 45 -6.80 12.62 -1.16
C ALA A 45 -6.02 13.89 -0.84
N ALA A 46 -6.28 14.51 0.31
CA ALA A 46 -5.53 15.71 0.74
C ALA A 46 -4.02 15.43 0.75
N ASN A 47 -3.64 14.24 1.23
CA ASN A 47 -2.26 13.75 1.30
C ASN A 47 -1.33 14.72 2.06
N PHE A 48 -0.07 14.32 2.22
CA PHE A 48 0.93 15.11 2.92
C PHE A 48 1.93 15.66 1.90
N ASP A 49 2.20 16.97 1.94
CA ASP A 49 3.40 17.52 1.31
C ASP A 49 4.66 17.12 2.10
N ASP A 50 5.83 17.46 1.58
CA ASP A 50 7.10 17.02 2.17
C ASP A 50 7.30 17.55 3.61
N ASP A 51 6.90 18.80 3.88
CA ASP A 51 7.02 19.42 5.21
C ASP A 51 6.06 18.77 6.22
N SER A 52 4.79 18.61 5.84
CA SER A 52 3.79 17.94 6.68
C SER A 52 4.11 16.46 6.89
N LEU A 53 4.71 15.80 5.90
CA LEU A 53 5.16 14.42 6.01
C LEU A 53 6.31 14.28 7.02
N THR A 54 7.30 15.17 6.94
CA THR A 54 8.41 15.25 7.91
C THR A 54 7.88 15.47 9.33
N ALA A 55 6.91 16.39 9.49
CA ALA A 55 6.27 16.66 10.77
C ALA A 55 5.48 15.44 11.28
N ALA A 56 4.76 14.74 10.40
CA ALA A 56 3.99 13.54 10.74
C ALA A 56 4.90 12.41 11.22
N VAL A 57 6.00 12.12 10.53
CA VAL A 57 6.95 11.07 10.95
C VAL A 57 7.51 11.37 12.34
N ARG A 58 8.03 12.59 12.56
CA ARG A 58 8.52 13.01 13.88
C ARG A 58 7.45 12.87 14.96
N ARG A 59 6.23 13.28 14.67
CA ARG A 59 5.12 13.21 15.61
C ARG A 59 4.75 11.78 15.95
N ALA A 60 4.59 10.90 14.97
CA ALA A 60 4.31 9.48 15.20
C ALA A 60 5.38 8.83 16.11
N HIS A 61 6.65 9.10 15.84
CA HIS A 61 7.76 8.58 16.62
C HIS A 61 7.76 9.07 18.08
N LEU A 62 7.37 10.33 18.33
CA LEU A 62 7.19 10.84 19.70
C LEU A 62 6.14 10.04 20.51
N PHE A 63 5.16 9.46 19.83
CA PHE A 63 4.14 8.58 20.43
C PHE A 63 4.45 7.08 20.29
N GLY A 64 5.66 6.72 19.85
CA GLY A 64 6.10 5.34 19.65
C GLY A 64 5.33 4.60 18.55
N LYS A 65 4.83 5.33 17.54
CA LYS A 65 4.08 4.80 16.39
C LYS A 65 4.96 4.75 15.16
N LYS A 66 4.80 3.72 14.34
CA LYS A 66 5.49 3.61 13.04
C LYS A 66 4.74 4.34 11.93
N VAL A 67 5.45 4.82 10.91
CA VAL A 67 4.88 5.44 9.71
C VAL A 67 5.30 4.71 8.45
N TYR A 68 4.33 4.28 7.67
CA TYR A 68 4.53 3.65 6.36
C TYR A 68 4.06 4.57 5.24
N VAL A 69 4.93 4.86 4.28
CA VAL A 69 4.60 5.76 3.18
C VAL A 69 4.31 4.99 1.91
N THR A 70 3.19 5.30 1.27
CA THR A 70 2.79 4.67 0.02
C THR A 70 3.54 5.26 -1.18
N VAL A 71 4.18 4.37 -1.95
CA VAL A 71 4.82 4.62 -3.25
C VAL A 71 4.30 3.57 -4.24
N ASN A 72 2.98 3.42 -4.28
CA ASN A 72 2.27 2.26 -4.80
C ASN A 72 1.53 2.54 -6.12
N ILE A 73 2.22 3.16 -7.07
CA ILE A 73 1.72 3.24 -8.45
C ILE A 73 2.68 2.54 -9.40
N LEU A 74 2.18 2.16 -10.58
CA LEU A 74 3.04 1.81 -11.70
C LEU A 74 3.69 3.06 -12.27
N MET A 75 5.02 3.06 -12.39
CA MET A 75 5.80 4.22 -12.86
C MET A 75 6.16 4.08 -14.34
N GLY A 76 6.13 5.20 -15.06
CA GLY A 76 6.78 5.32 -16.35
C GLY A 76 8.31 5.34 -16.21
N GLN A 77 9.02 4.98 -17.27
CA GLN A 77 10.49 4.96 -17.27
C GLN A 77 11.10 6.33 -16.91
N ASP A 78 10.48 7.41 -17.37
CA ASP A 78 10.83 8.80 -17.11
C ASP A 78 10.53 9.25 -15.67
N GLU A 79 9.65 8.54 -14.97
CA GLU A 79 9.27 8.83 -13.58
C GLU A 79 10.18 8.12 -12.55
N LEU A 80 10.93 7.09 -12.96
CA LEU A 80 11.72 6.26 -12.03
C LEU A 80 12.78 7.07 -11.27
N ASN A 81 13.46 8.02 -11.92
CA ASN A 81 14.45 8.86 -11.25
C ASN A 81 13.80 9.73 -10.17
N ALA A 82 12.66 10.36 -10.48
CA ALA A 82 11.91 11.13 -9.49
C ALA A 82 11.35 10.24 -8.36
N GLY A 83 11.03 8.98 -8.67
CA GLY A 83 10.68 7.98 -7.66
C GLY A 83 11.84 7.67 -6.72
N LEU A 84 13.06 7.52 -7.24
CA LEU A 84 14.27 7.32 -6.42
C LEU A 84 14.60 8.54 -5.56
N ASP A 85 14.51 9.75 -6.11
CA ASP A 85 14.71 10.98 -5.33
C ASP A 85 13.70 11.07 -4.18
N TYR A 86 12.45 10.65 -4.44
CA TYR A 86 11.43 10.60 -3.40
C TYR A 86 11.74 9.53 -2.34
N LEU A 87 12.22 8.34 -2.72
CA LEU A 87 12.66 7.33 -1.75
C LEU A 87 13.84 7.82 -0.89
N ALA A 88 14.79 8.56 -1.48
CA ALA A 88 15.91 9.15 -0.73
C ALA A 88 15.41 10.15 0.33
N PHE A 89 14.43 10.98 -0.03
CA PHE A 89 13.77 11.87 0.93
C PHE A 89 13.05 11.10 2.05
N LEU A 90 12.32 10.04 1.71
CA LEU A 90 11.61 9.22 2.70
C LEU A 90 12.58 8.52 3.67
N ASP A 91 13.71 8.04 3.17
CA ASP A 91 14.80 7.47 3.97
C ASP A 91 15.40 8.52 4.93
N ASP A 92 15.67 9.74 4.45
CA ASP A 92 16.25 10.84 5.24
C ASP A 92 15.35 11.29 6.40
N ILE A 93 14.02 11.36 6.19
CA ILE A 93 13.07 11.71 7.25
C ILE A 93 12.78 10.55 8.21
N GLY A 94 13.30 9.35 7.92
CA GLY A 94 13.22 8.17 8.77
C GLY A 94 11.86 7.46 8.73
N VAL A 95 11.23 7.31 7.57
CA VAL A 95 10.02 6.46 7.49
C VAL A 95 10.33 5.02 7.89
N ASP A 96 9.38 4.35 8.54
CA ASP A 96 9.59 2.97 9.03
C ASP A 96 9.45 1.92 7.93
N ALA A 97 8.78 2.24 6.82
CA ALA A 97 8.74 1.45 5.60
C ALA A 97 8.13 2.22 4.43
N VAL A 98 8.39 1.75 3.20
CA VAL A 98 7.68 2.19 2.00
C VAL A 98 6.85 1.06 1.40
N ILE A 99 5.62 1.37 0.99
CA ILE A 99 4.69 0.41 0.38
C ILE A 99 4.73 0.59 -1.14
N ILE A 100 5.39 -0.34 -1.84
CA ILE A 100 5.73 -0.24 -3.26
C ILE A 100 4.87 -1.18 -4.10
N GLN A 101 4.45 -0.73 -5.28
CA GLN A 101 3.81 -1.58 -6.30
C GLN A 101 4.77 -1.96 -7.43
N ASP A 102 5.59 -1.01 -7.89
CA ASP A 102 6.40 -1.19 -9.09
C ASP A 102 7.62 -2.10 -8.83
N PHE A 103 7.77 -3.17 -9.61
CA PHE A 103 8.86 -4.13 -9.45
C PHE A 103 10.23 -3.52 -9.76
N GLY A 104 10.31 -2.62 -10.74
CA GLY A 104 11.54 -1.92 -11.11
C GLY A 104 11.99 -1.01 -9.98
N LEU A 105 11.06 -0.22 -9.44
CA LEU A 105 11.33 0.61 -8.27
C LEU A 105 11.74 -0.22 -7.06
N MET A 106 11.04 -1.32 -6.75
CA MET A 106 11.39 -2.19 -5.62
C MET A 106 12.82 -2.73 -5.75
N LYS A 107 13.21 -3.18 -6.94
CA LYS A 107 14.56 -3.69 -7.21
C LYS A 107 15.64 -2.61 -7.02
N LEU A 108 15.38 -1.40 -7.52
CA LEU A 108 16.28 -0.27 -7.36
C LEU A 108 16.35 0.16 -5.89
N ALA A 109 15.21 0.25 -5.20
CA ALA A 109 15.12 0.61 -3.79
C ALA A 109 15.96 -0.33 -2.92
N HIS A 110 15.82 -1.65 -3.12
CA HIS A 110 16.61 -2.64 -2.39
C HIS A 110 18.13 -2.49 -2.60
N SER A 111 18.54 -1.99 -3.76
CA SER A 111 19.95 -1.81 -4.10
C SER A 111 20.53 -0.48 -3.58
N HIS A 112 19.73 0.60 -3.61
CA HIS A 112 20.17 1.96 -3.27
C HIS A 112 19.92 2.34 -1.81
N PHE A 113 18.89 1.77 -1.17
CA PHE A 113 18.44 2.08 0.19
C PHE A 113 18.34 0.78 1.01
N PRO A 114 19.46 0.09 1.28
CA PRO A 114 19.43 -1.24 1.91
C PRO A 114 18.89 -1.26 3.35
N ASN A 115 18.77 -0.09 3.99
CA ASN A 115 18.23 0.06 5.34
C ASN A 115 16.76 0.51 5.36
N LEU A 116 16.18 0.85 4.21
CA LEU A 116 14.78 1.30 4.10
C LEU A 116 13.88 0.07 3.95
N PRO A 117 13.01 -0.26 4.92
CA PRO A 117 12.17 -1.44 4.82
C PRO A 117 11.17 -1.33 3.68
N LEU A 118 11.10 -2.39 2.87
CA LEU A 118 10.25 -2.43 1.68
C LEU A 118 9.04 -3.34 1.92
N HIS A 119 7.85 -2.78 1.74
CA HIS A 119 6.59 -3.52 1.82
C HIS A 119 5.98 -3.65 0.42
N GLY A 120 5.55 -4.85 0.04
CA GLY A 120 4.79 -5.07 -1.18
C GLY A 120 3.35 -4.57 -1.05
N SER A 121 2.89 -3.77 -2.00
CA SER A 121 1.52 -3.27 -2.03
C SER A 121 0.51 -4.36 -2.42
N THR A 122 -0.72 -4.27 -1.90
CA THR A 122 -1.87 -5.07 -2.36
C THR A 122 -2.12 -4.94 -3.87
N GLN A 123 -1.65 -3.85 -4.49
CA GLN A 123 -1.72 -3.66 -5.94
C GLN A 123 -0.78 -4.57 -6.74
N MET A 124 0.10 -5.33 -6.08
CA MET A 124 0.96 -6.33 -6.71
C MET A 124 0.26 -7.68 -6.92
N THR A 125 -0.99 -7.83 -6.46
CA THR A 125 -1.79 -9.06 -6.65
C THR A 125 -1.11 -10.31 -6.07
N ILE A 126 -0.50 -10.23 -4.89
CA ILE A 126 0.11 -11.40 -4.27
C ILE A 126 -0.94 -12.21 -3.52
N TYR A 127 -1.22 -13.43 -4.01
CA TYR A 127 -2.21 -14.35 -3.45
C TYR A 127 -1.69 -15.78 -3.23
N ASN A 128 -0.39 -16.01 -3.38
CA ASN A 128 0.23 -17.33 -3.15
C ASN A 128 1.67 -17.19 -2.65
N HIS A 129 2.22 -18.28 -2.09
CA HIS A 129 3.54 -18.28 -1.46
C HIS A 129 4.69 -18.12 -2.45
N TRP A 130 4.52 -18.47 -3.73
CA TRP A 130 5.53 -18.23 -4.76
C TRP A 130 5.69 -16.74 -5.06
N GLY A 131 4.56 -16.02 -5.17
CA GLY A 131 4.56 -14.56 -5.31
C GLY A 131 5.17 -13.86 -4.10
N ALA A 132 4.83 -14.29 -2.89
CA ALA A 132 5.46 -13.79 -1.67
C ALA A 132 6.97 -14.10 -1.62
N GLY A 133 7.38 -15.31 -2.03
CA GLY A 133 8.79 -15.68 -2.12
C GLY A 133 9.56 -14.84 -3.15
N PHE A 134 8.93 -14.49 -4.27
CA PHE A 134 9.50 -13.58 -5.26
C PHE A 134 9.73 -12.18 -4.67
N LEU A 135 8.75 -11.62 -3.95
CA LEU A 135 8.92 -10.32 -3.28
C LEU A 135 10.02 -10.35 -2.22
N ARG A 136 10.08 -11.41 -1.43
CA ARG A 136 11.15 -11.60 -0.44
C ARG A 136 12.53 -11.59 -1.10
N ALA A 137 12.70 -12.29 -2.22
CA ALA A 137 13.94 -12.29 -2.99
C ALA A 137 14.25 -10.91 -3.64
N ALA A 138 13.24 -10.08 -3.85
CA ALA A 138 13.37 -8.70 -4.32
C ALA A 138 13.65 -7.68 -3.19
N GLY A 139 13.76 -8.13 -1.93
CA GLY A 139 14.09 -7.28 -0.79
C GLY A 139 12.89 -6.84 0.05
N ALA A 140 11.68 -7.34 -0.23
CA ALA A 140 10.53 -7.04 0.61
C ALA A 140 10.64 -7.73 1.97
N GLU A 141 10.28 -7.02 3.03
CA GLU A 141 10.17 -7.54 4.40
C GLU A 141 8.73 -7.94 4.76
N ARG A 142 7.76 -7.27 4.14
CA ARG A 142 6.33 -7.50 4.31
C ARG A 142 5.58 -7.44 2.99
N VAL A 143 4.45 -8.12 2.87
CA VAL A 143 3.51 -7.93 1.76
C VAL A 143 2.09 -7.70 2.28
N VAL A 144 1.44 -6.66 1.78
CA VAL A 144 -0.01 -6.50 1.90
C VAL A 144 -0.67 -7.39 0.87
N LEU A 145 -1.31 -8.47 1.32
CA LEU A 145 -1.88 -9.48 0.43
C LEU A 145 -3.05 -8.92 -0.40
N ALA A 146 -3.34 -9.60 -1.50
CA ALA A 146 -4.55 -9.35 -2.28
C ALA A 146 -5.80 -9.57 -1.40
N ARG A 147 -6.85 -8.75 -1.58
CA ARG A 147 -8.05 -8.77 -0.71
C ARG A 147 -8.92 -10.00 -0.88
N GLU A 148 -8.69 -10.75 -1.94
CA GLU A 148 -9.37 -12.00 -2.26
C GLU A 148 -8.82 -13.19 -1.47
N VAL A 149 -7.65 -13.03 -0.81
CA VAL A 149 -6.99 -14.09 -0.06
C VAL A 149 -7.72 -14.35 1.27
N SER A 150 -8.10 -15.60 1.50
CA SER A 150 -8.69 -16.04 2.77
C SER A 150 -7.65 -16.12 3.89
N LEU A 151 -8.11 -16.14 5.14
CA LEU A 151 -7.21 -16.26 6.30
C LEU A 151 -6.41 -17.58 6.29
N ALA A 152 -7.01 -18.67 5.79
CA ALA A 152 -6.34 -19.96 5.67
C ALA A 152 -5.21 -19.92 4.62
N GLU A 153 -5.47 -19.31 3.46
CA GLU A 153 -4.45 -19.10 2.43
C GLU A 153 -3.35 -18.16 2.91
N ALA A 154 -3.70 -17.07 3.62
CA ALA A 154 -2.72 -16.16 4.21
C ALA A 154 -1.78 -16.89 5.19
N ALA A 155 -2.31 -17.78 6.03
CA ALA A 155 -1.52 -18.60 6.93
C ALA A 155 -0.55 -19.53 6.18
N GLU A 156 -0.99 -20.16 5.09
CA GLU A 156 -0.13 -20.98 4.23
C GLU A 156 0.97 -20.12 3.56
N ILE A 157 0.60 -18.97 3.02
CA ILE A 157 1.54 -18.04 2.37
C ILE A 157 2.65 -17.65 3.32
N ARG A 158 2.30 -17.23 4.54
CA ARG A 158 3.26 -16.88 5.59
C ARG A 158 4.18 -18.06 5.90
N LEU A 159 3.62 -19.23 6.17
CA LEU A 159 4.37 -20.42 6.56
C LEU A 159 5.40 -20.82 5.49
N ARG A 160 5.00 -20.78 4.22
CA ARG A 160 5.81 -21.29 3.10
C ARG A 160 6.80 -20.27 2.53
N SER A 161 6.46 -18.98 2.55
CA SER A 161 7.35 -17.92 2.04
C SER A 161 8.31 -17.39 3.10
N GLY A 162 7.94 -17.44 4.38
CA GLY A 162 8.66 -16.80 5.48
C GLY A 162 8.66 -15.27 5.41
N LEU A 163 7.87 -14.66 4.51
CA LEU A 163 7.69 -13.21 4.41
C LEU A 163 6.61 -12.77 5.42
N GLU A 164 6.77 -11.58 6.01
CA GLU A 164 5.72 -11.01 6.84
C GLU A 164 4.49 -10.68 5.97
N ILE A 165 3.30 -10.91 6.51
CA ILE A 165 2.05 -10.69 5.78
C ILE A 165 1.18 -9.66 6.50
N GLU A 166 0.53 -8.82 5.71
CA GLU A 166 -0.50 -7.89 6.14
C GLU A 166 -1.79 -8.17 5.37
N ILE A 167 -2.92 -8.09 6.06
CA ILE A 167 -4.24 -8.36 5.50
C ILE A 167 -5.20 -7.19 5.79
N PHE A 168 -6.11 -6.92 4.86
CA PHE A 168 -7.17 -5.94 5.09
C PHE A 168 -8.25 -6.53 6.00
N VAL A 169 -8.56 -5.82 7.09
CA VAL A 169 -9.70 -6.14 7.97
C VAL A 169 -10.93 -5.28 7.67
N HIS A 170 -10.73 -4.11 7.07
CA HIS A 170 -11.78 -3.16 6.68
C HIS A 170 -11.35 -2.33 5.48
N GLY A 171 -12.30 -1.95 4.62
CA GLY A 171 -12.08 -1.04 3.51
C GLY A 171 -12.93 -1.36 2.27
N ALA A 172 -12.67 -0.63 1.19
CA ALA A 172 -13.34 -0.85 -0.08
C ALA A 172 -12.75 -2.06 -0.83
N LEU A 173 -13.62 -2.98 -1.25
CA LEU A 173 -13.28 -4.02 -2.21
C LEU A 173 -13.33 -3.48 -3.64
N CYS A 174 -12.39 -3.93 -4.48
CA CYS A 174 -12.40 -3.67 -5.91
C CYS A 174 -13.34 -4.66 -6.61
N PHE A 175 -13.88 -4.24 -7.76
CA PHE A 175 -14.63 -5.14 -8.64
C PHE A 175 -13.73 -6.19 -9.31
N SER A 176 -12.52 -5.78 -9.70
CA SER A 176 -11.49 -6.67 -10.27
C SER A 176 -10.52 -7.13 -9.19
N TYR A 177 -9.71 -8.15 -9.52
CA TYR A 177 -8.57 -8.57 -8.70
C TYR A 177 -7.72 -7.38 -8.27
N SER A 178 -7.31 -7.38 -7.01
CA SER A 178 -6.49 -6.33 -6.38
C SER A 178 -5.32 -5.89 -7.28
N GLY A 179 -5.31 -4.62 -7.69
CA GLY A 179 -4.26 -4.06 -8.57
C GLY A 179 -4.43 -4.27 -10.08
N GLN A 180 -5.43 -5.04 -10.52
CA GLN A 180 -5.64 -5.42 -11.94
C GLN A 180 -6.82 -4.68 -12.60
N CYS A 181 -7.32 -3.60 -12.01
CA CYS A 181 -8.47 -2.88 -12.53
C CYS A 181 -8.08 -1.82 -13.58
N LEU A 182 -8.56 -2.01 -14.81
CA LEU A 182 -8.42 -1.04 -15.91
C LEU A 182 -9.72 -0.29 -16.23
N LEU A 183 -10.83 -0.61 -15.56
CA LEU A 183 -12.17 -0.12 -15.86
C LEU A 183 -12.25 1.41 -15.92
N SER A 184 -11.71 2.08 -14.90
CA SER A 184 -11.67 3.56 -14.83
C SER A 184 -10.84 4.19 -15.95
N SER A 185 -9.80 3.50 -16.41
CA SER A 185 -8.98 3.97 -17.52
C SER A 185 -9.71 3.81 -18.85
N MET A 186 -10.39 2.68 -19.05
CA MET A 186 -11.11 2.41 -20.29
C MET A 186 -12.34 3.29 -20.47
N ILE A 187 -13.11 3.52 -19.41
CA ILE A 187 -14.36 4.30 -19.50
C ILE A 187 -14.08 5.81 -19.51
N GLY A 188 -13.13 6.29 -18.69
CA GLY A 188 -12.97 7.73 -18.43
C GLY A 188 -11.54 8.25 -18.51
N GLY A 189 -10.58 7.48 -19.04
CA GLY A 189 -9.18 7.88 -19.18
C GLY A 189 -8.41 8.03 -17.85
N ARG A 190 -9.02 7.66 -16.71
CA ARG A 190 -8.45 7.84 -15.39
C ARG A 190 -7.94 6.51 -14.84
N SER A 191 -6.62 6.31 -14.85
CA SER A 191 -6.02 5.05 -14.37
C SER A 191 -6.16 4.87 -12.85
N GLY A 192 -6.86 3.80 -12.45
CA GLY A 192 -7.00 3.41 -11.05
C GLY A 192 -5.68 2.95 -10.43
N ASN A 193 -4.84 2.27 -11.21
CA ASN A 193 -3.50 1.82 -10.81
C ASN A 193 -2.48 2.96 -10.67
N ARG A 194 -2.89 4.19 -10.99
CA ARG A 194 -2.13 5.42 -10.77
C ARG A 194 -2.85 6.40 -9.85
N GLY A 195 -3.73 5.88 -9.00
CA GLY A 195 -4.43 6.63 -7.96
C GLY A 195 -5.52 7.58 -8.42
N ARG A 196 -5.96 7.48 -9.69
CA ARG A 196 -6.96 8.38 -10.28
C ARG A 196 -8.35 7.72 -10.43
N CYS A 197 -8.56 6.55 -9.83
CA CYS A 197 -9.80 5.78 -9.97
C CYS A 197 -11.04 6.66 -9.74
N ALA A 198 -11.93 6.71 -10.74
CA ALA A 198 -13.22 7.42 -10.64
C ALA A 198 -14.33 6.53 -10.08
N GLN A 199 -13.98 5.32 -9.64
CA GLN A 199 -14.92 4.33 -9.10
C GLN A 199 -16.11 4.01 -10.03
N PRO A 200 -15.89 3.78 -11.34
CA PRO A 200 -16.99 3.56 -12.28
C PRO A 200 -17.84 2.34 -11.92
N CYS A 201 -17.26 1.30 -11.31
CA CYS A 201 -17.98 0.12 -10.84
C CYS A 201 -19.03 0.40 -9.75
N ARG A 202 -19.12 1.63 -9.24
CA ARG A 202 -20.13 2.07 -8.26
C ARG A 202 -21.20 2.97 -8.88
N MET A 203 -21.12 3.25 -10.17
CA MET A 203 -22.14 4.00 -10.90
C MET A 203 -23.35 3.10 -11.18
N GLU A 204 -24.47 3.73 -11.51
CA GLU A 204 -25.66 3.02 -11.98
C GLU A 204 -25.44 2.49 -13.40
N TYR A 205 -25.86 1.26 -13.64
CA TYR A 205 -25.78 0.59 -14.94
C TYR A 205 -27.15 0.04 -15.30
N SER A 206 -27.55 0.23 -16.55
CA SER A 206 -28.69 -0.44 -17.17
C SER A 206 -28.18 -1.63 -17.97
N LEU A 207 -28.86 -2.78 -17.82
CA LEU A 207 -28.67 -3.90 -18.74
C LEU A 207 -29.38 -3.52 -20.03
N VAL A 208 -28.65 -3.59 -21.13
CA VAL A 208 -29.17 -3.31 -22.47
C VAL A 208 -29.06 -4.61 -23.26
N ASP A 209 -30.14 -5.04 -23.87
CA ASP A 209 -30.14 -6.23 -24.71
C ASP A 209 -29.44 -5.98 -26.08
N THR A 210 -29.42 -7.00 -26.95
CA THR A 210 -28.85 -6.84 -28.30
C THR A 210 -29.62 -5.89 -29.21
N GLY A 211 -30.86 -5.53 -28.84
CA GLY A 211 -31.73 -4.59 -29.54
C GLY A 211 -31.57 -3.14 -29.06
N GLY A 212 -30.90 -2.91 -27.92
CA GLY A 212 -30.74 -1.57 -27.36
C GLY A 212 -31.81 -1.19 -26.33
N GLU A 213 -32.63 -2.14 -25.87
CA GLU A 213 -33.66 -1.94 -24.84
C GLU A 213 -33.18 -2.33 -23.44
#